data_AF-A0A165IID2-F1
#
_entry.id   AF-A0A165IID2-F1
#
_cell.length_a   1.000
_cell.length_b   1.000
_cell.length_c   1.000
_cell.angle_alpha   90.00
_cell.angle_beta   90.00
_cell.angle_gamma   90.00
#
_symmetry.space_group_name_H-M   'P 1'
#
loop_
_entity.id
_entity.type
_entity.pdbx_description
1 polymer ?
#
loop_
_entity_poly.entity_id
_entity_poly.type
_entity_poly.pdbx_seq_one_letter_code
_entity_poly.pdbx_strand_id
1 'polypeptide(L)'
;MDRLIPVDVRETSIDRTLSAALDALTISHVSPGPFTEATPAEDPDLSHLPPLPPSPEKSRTSASPPAAQPSKAQVALFSAPACSLHTYIRTSNSSTIVERPQRLRAVAVGLACALARLEEVISGASTPVAGPSNSSVSVPDFIQLVDPATYSDIDIRTHEATAYVHNTLAALEDERTPDSVEKVYIDRLYDIVGACLDKVSLRESEIPAEWPQGDLYLSPGSMAAFQSSIATVCAAVDTIAAPLSTGPKLAFASVRPPGHHCSSAQPSGFCFLNNVAIGAVHAHLHHSITHVAILDIDLHHGNGTQAIAWAINAETNKRAESEEQAGPDAKPGLQIYYGSIHDILSYPCETGDLALTQAASISIHGAHGQHIENIHLEPYMSDTDFWGRLYPEKYSQLLKKADDFFQTTGADPEKSLIFVSCGFDACSHELASMSRHKRNVPPTFYGRFAADAHTLAERRTKGKAITVLEGGYGDRALQSGAMAYLTGMFLTAEGVMHTEPWWSVEELMKVRIFYGFGT
;
A
#
# COMPACT_ATOMS: atom_id res chain seq x y z
N MET A 1 17.58 46.76 -16.47
CA MET A 1 18.77 46.51 -15.64
C MET A 1 18.36 46.78 -14.20
N ASP A 2 17.89 45.75 -13.49
CA ASP A 2 17.91 45.73 -12.03
C ASP A 2 18.33 44.32 -11.65
N ARG A 3 19.50 44.26 -11.00
CA ARG A 3 20.21 43.04 -10.65
C ARG A 3 19.49 42.38 -9.47
N LEU A 4 18.80 41.27 -9.72
CA LEU A 4 18.55 40.30 -8.66
C LEU A 4 19.86 39.58 -8.34
N ILE A 5 20.22 39.65 -7.08
CA ILE A 5 21.43 39.12 -6.46
C ILE A 5 21.53 37.62 -6.76
N PRO A 6 22.68 37.09 -7.21
CA PRO A 6 22.87 35.64 -7.29
C PRO A 6 22.89 35.10 -5.86
N VAL A 7 21.89 34.29 -5.51
CA VAL A 7 21.95 33.49 -4.29
C VAL A 7 22.91 32.34 -4.58
N ASP A 8 24.11 32.45 -4.02
CA ASP A 8 25.12 31.39 -3.96
C ASP A 8 24.58 30.26 -3.07
N VAL A 9 23.80 29.35 -3.66
CA VAL A 9 23.30 28.15 -2.97
C VAL A 9 24.44 27.13 -2.94
N ARG A 10 25.22 27.18 -1.86
CA ARG A 10 26.20 26.14 -1.55
C ARG A 10 25.44 24.82 -1.33
N GLU A 11 25.78 23.79 -2.11
CA GLU A 11 25.28 22.41 -1.96
C GLU A 11 25.25 22.00 -0.48
N THR A 12 24.05 21.77 0.06
CA THR A 12 23.89 21.30 1.44
C THR A 12 23.81 19.77 1.48
N SER A 13 24.06 19.16 2.64
CA SER A 13 23.93 17.71 2.85
C SER A 13 22.54 17.17 2.46
N ILE A 14 21.50 17.99 2.68
CA ILE A 14 20.09 17.68 2.41
C ILE A 14 19.87 17.42 0.90
N ASP A 15 20.51 18.21 0.04
CA ASP A 15 20.34 18.11 -1.42
C ASP A 15 20.87 16.77 -1.97
N ARG A 16 21.95 16.25 -1.36
CA ARG A 16 22.57 14.98 -1.77
C ARG A 16 21.80 13.77 -1.26
N THR A 17 21.34 13.77 -0.01
CA THR A 17 20.46 12.72 0.54
C THR A 17 19.18 12.62 -0.28
N LEU A 18 18.57 13.77 -0.58
CA LEU A 18 17.32 13.84 -1.33
C LEU A 18 17.49 13.25 -2.74
N SER A 19 18.56 13.58 -3.46
CA SER A 19 18.84 13.03 -4.79
C SER A 19 19.08 11.52 -4.75
N ALA A 20 19.93 11.03 -3.83
CA ALA A 20 20.25 9.61 -3.72
C ALA A 20 19.04 8.76 -3.31
N ALA A 21 18.23 9.26 -2.36
CA ALA A 21 17.00 8.62 -1.95
C ALA A 21 15.96 8.62 -3.08
N LEU A 22 15.84 9.71 -3.84
CA LEU A 22 14.93 9.75 -4.97
C LEU A 22 15.37 8.79 -6.07
N ASP A 23 16.65 8.79 -6.46
CA ASP A 23 17.19 7.86 -7.45
C ASP A 23 16.92 6.41 -7.03
N ALA A 24 17.12 6.09 -5.75
CA ALA A 24 16.88 4.76 -5.20
C ALA A 24 15.38 4.39 -5.10
N LEU A 25 14.50 5.36 -4.83
CA LEU A 25 13.04 5.17 -4.80
C LEU A 25 12.41 5.18 -6.20
N THR A 26 13.12 5.69 -7.20
CA THR A 26 12.63 5.84 -8.58
C THR A 26 13.36 4.98 -9.60
N ILE A 27 14.27 4.08 -9.16
CA ILE A 27 15.21 3.32 -10.01
C ILE A 27 14.63 2.98 -11.39
N SER A 28 15.13 3.77 -12.34
CA SER A 28 15.35 3.63 -13.78
C SER A 28 14.36 2.86 -14.65
N HIS A 29 13.73 3.61 -15.56
CA HIS A 29 13.31 3.24 -16.92
C HIS A 29 13.53 1.76 -17.30
N VAL A 30 12.49 0.94 -17.14
CA VAL A 30 12.32 -0.23 -18.00
C VAL A 30 12.04 0.31 -19.40
N SER A 31 13.07 0.40 -20.24
CA SER A 31 12.82 0.50 -21.68
C SER A 31 12.10 -0.78 -22.09
N PRO A 32 10.92 -0.72 -22.72
CA PRO A 32 10.30 -1.92 -23.26
C PRO A 32 11.28 -2.49 -24.29
N GLY A 33 11.88 -3.64 -23.99
CA GLY A 33 12.53 -4.44 -25.01
C GLY A 33 11.50 -4.76 -26.10
N PRO A 34 11.91 -4.82 -27.38
CA PRO A 34 10.97 -5.18 -28.43
C PRO A 34 10.39 -6.56 -28.10
N PHE A 35 9.05 -6.63 -28.03
CA PHE A 35 8.33 -7.89 -28.04
C PHE A 35 8.82 -8.68 -29.27
N THR A 36 9.60 -9.71 -29.02
CA THR A 36 9.87 -10.73 -30.03
C THR A 36 8.81 -11.80 -29.83
N GLU A 37 8.01 -12.02 -30.87
CA GLU A 37 7.08 -13.15 -30.94
C GLU A 37 7.88 -14.43 -30.63
N ALA A 38 7.56 -15.08 -29.52
CA ALA A 38 8.05 -16.42 -29.25
C ALA A 38 7.38 -17.35 -30.26
N THR A 39 8.13 -17.82 -31.26
CA THR A 39 7.71 -18.94 -32.09
C THR A 39 7.59 -20.20 -31.21
N PRO A 40 6.67 -21.12 -31.49
CA PRO A 40 6.49 -22.32 -30.68
C PRO A 40 7.76 -23.17 -30.78
N ALA A 41 8.42 -23.42 -29.64
CA ALA A 41 9.50 -24.39 -29.58
C ALA A 41 8.90 -25.80 -29.62
N GLU A 42 9.39 -26.62 -30.54
CA GLU A 42 9.08 -28.04 -30.64
C GLU A 42 9.47 -28.77 -29.35
N ASP A 43 8.64 -29.75 -29.00
CA ASP A 43 8.71 -30.60 -27.81
C ASP A 43 10.04 -31.42 -27.81
N PRO A 44 10.92 -31.30 -26.79
CA PRO A 44 12.11 -32.12 -26.75
C PRO A 44 11.80 -33.49 -26.15
N ASP A 45 12.04 -34.52 -26.97
CA ASP A 45 12.09 -35.94 -26.64
C ASP A 45 12.79 -36.22 -25.29
N LEU A 46 12.03 -36.73 -24.33
CA LEU A 46 12.46 -37.06 -22.95
C LEU A 46 13.10 -38.46 -22.82
N SER A 47 13.60 -39.04 -23.90
CA SER A 47 14.41 -40.26 -23.83
C SER A 47 15.91 -39.90 -23.69
N HIS A 48 16.48 -40.21 -22.52
CA HIS A 48 17.90 -40.10 -22.14
C HIS A 48 18.34 -38.84 -21.36
N LEU A 49 17.98 -38.79 -20.07
CA LEU A 49 18.73 -38.01 -19.06
C LEU A 49 19.83 -38.89 -18.43
N PRO A 50 21.08 -38.40 -18.27
CA PRO A 50 22.13 -39.10 -17.53
C PRO A 50 21.88 -39.06 -16.01
N PRO A 51 22.41 -40.02 -15.23
CA PRO A 51 22.16 -40.06 -13.79
C PRO A 51 22.82 -38.87 -13.07
N LEU A 52 22.09 -38.32 -12.10
CA LEU A 52 22.52 -37.24 -11.21
C LEU A 52 23.86 -37.58 -10.49
N PRO A 53 24.79 -36.62 -10.36
CA PRO A 53 26.03 -36.83 -9.62
C PRO A 53 25.75 -36.90 -8.10
N PRO A 54 26.57 -37.64 -7.33
CA PRO A 54 26.37 -37.78 -5.89
C PRO A 54 26.68 -36.48 -5.15
N SER A 55 25.90 -36.23 -4.10
CA SER A 55 26.01 -35.06 -3.22
C SER A 55 27.40 -34.96 -2.57
N PRO A 56 28.05 -33.78 -2.53
CA PRO A 56 29.35 -33.64 -1.90
C PRO A 56 29.21 -33.60 -0.37
N GLU A 57 29.70 -34.64 0.30
CA GLU A 57 30.12 -34.57 1.70
C GLU A 57 31.27 -33.54 1.84
N LYS A 58 31.11 -32.56 2.72
CA LYS A 58 32.23 -31.75 3.22
C LYS A 58 32.12 -31.51 4.73
N SER A 59 32.93 -32.26 5.47
CA SER A 59 33.95 -31.76 6.41
C SER A 59 33.54 -30.58 7.30
N ARG A 60 33.22 -30.88 8.56
CA ARG A 60 33.14 -29.92 9.66
C ARG A 60 34.50 -29.26 9.92
N THR A 61 34.62 -27.97 9.61
CA THR A 61 35.51 -27.06 10.31
C THR A 61 34.64 -26.01 11.02
N SER A 62 34.74 -26.00 12.35
CA SER A 62 34.01 -25.09 13.22
C SER A 62 34.58 -23.68 13.13
N ALA A 63 33.97 -22.84 12.31
CA ALA A 63 34.00 -21.40 12.51
C ALA A 63 32.56 -20.99 12.77
N SER A 64 32.27 -20.55 14.00
CA SER A 64 30.99 -19.95 14.35
C SER A 64 30.72 -18.79 13.38
N PRO A 65 29.53 -18.69 12.77
CA PRO A 65 29.18 -17.50 12.02
C PRO A 65 29.25 -16.31 13.00
N PRO A 66 29.78 -15.14 12.59
CA PRO A 66 29.66 -13.96 13.42
C PRO A 66 28.17 -13.74 13.69
N ALA A 67 27.80 -13.62 14.95
CA ALA A 67 26.45 -13.28 15.35
C ALA A 67 26.00 -12.07 14.52
N ALA A 68 24.96 -12.25 13.70
CA ALA A 68 24.36 -11.15 12.96
C ALA A 68 23.98 -10.07 14.00
N GLN A 69 24.59 -8.89 13.89
CA GLN A 69 24.15 -7.77 14.70
C GLN A 69 22.67 -7.51 14.37
N PRO A 70 21.81 -7.25 15.37
CA PRO A 70 20.42 -6.90 15.10
C PRO A 70 20.40 -5.72 14.12
N SER A 71 19.57 -5.79 13.09
CA SER A 71 19.50 -4.70 12.11
C SER A 71 19.03 -3.43 12.82
N LYS A 72 19.67 -2.29 12.52
CA LYS A 72 19.23 -0.97 12.99
C LYS A 72 17.98 -0.48 12.23
N ALA A 73 17.59 -1.15 11.15
CA ALA A 73 16.51 -0.75 10.27
C ALA A 73 15.15 -0.93 10.95
N GLN A 74 14.37 0.16 11.05
CA GLN A 74 13.03 0.15 11.65
C GLN A 74 11.93 0.08 10.58
N VAL A 75 12.16 0.71 9.42
CA VAL A 75 11.19 0.81 8.32
C VAL A 75 11.80 0.29 7.02
N ALA A 76 11.07 -0.60 6.32
CA ALA A 76 11.37 -1.00 4.95
C ALA A 76 10.52 -0.21 3.94
N LEU A 77 11.15 0.34 2.91
CA LEU A 77 10.47 1.01 1.80
C LEU A 77 10.53 0.12 0.56
N PHE A 78 9.37 -0.15 -0.01
CA PHE A 78 9.23 -0.95 -1.22
C PHE A 78 8.67 -0.09 -2.36
N SER A 79 9.14 -0.35 -3.56
CA SER A 79 8.68 0.27 -4.79
C SER A 79 8.26 -0.79 -5.80
N ALA A 80 7.39 -0.42 -6.73
CA ALA A 80 6.89 -1.32 -7.76
C ALA A 80 7.13 -0.69 -9.14
N PRO A 81 8.34 -0.78 -9.72
CA PRO A 81 8.69 -0.05 -10.94
C PRO A 81 7.82 -0.40 -12.16
N ALA A 82 7.39 -1.66 -12.28
CA ALA A 82 6.52 -2.10 -13.37
C ALA A 82 5.14 -1.45 -13.34
N CYS A 83 4.72 -0.87 -12.20
CA CYS A 83 3.49 -0.09 -12.09
C CYS A 83 3.50 1.19 -12.94
N SER A 84 4.68 1.62 -13.41
CA SER A 84 4.81 2.72 -14.39
C SER A 84 4.32 2.35 -15.80
N LEU A 85 4.20 1.05 -16.11
CA LEU A 85 3.76 0.55 -17.42
C LEU A 85 2.24 0.63 -17.62
N HIS A 86 1.47 0.70 -16.53
CA HIS A 86 0.02 0.82 -16.57
C HIS A 86 -0.39 2.26 -16.93
N THR A 87 -0.54 2.52 -18.23
CA THR A 87 -0.74 3.85 -18.82
C THR A 87 -2.09 3.94 -19.52
N TYR A 88 -2.75 5.10 -19.44
CA TYR A 88 -3.99 5.31 -20.20
C TYR A 88 -3.68 5.49 -21.69
N ILE A 89 -4.28 4.67 -22.54
CA ILE A 89 -4.01 4.64 -24.00
C ILE A 89 -5.23 4.92 -24.88
N ARG A 90 -6.44 4.95 -24.32
CA ARG A 90 -7.69 5.03 -25.08
C ARG A 90 -7.79 6.30 -25.94
N THR A 91 -7.40 7.44 -25.39
CA THR A 91 -7.44 8.74 -26.09
C THR A 91 -6.27 9.63 -25.68
N SER A 92 -5.91 10.61 -26.51
CA SER A 92 -4.91 11.63 -26.17
C SER A 92 -5.39 12.61 -25.07
N ASN A 93 -6.71 12.76 -24.92
CA ASN A 93 -7.28 13.51 -23.80
C ASN A 93 -7.24 12.65 -22.54
N SER A 94 -6.39 13.03 -21.58
CA SER A 94 -6.26 12.39 -20.27
C SER A 94 -6.70 13.30 -19.12
N SER A 95 -7.45 14.38 -19.41
CA SER A 95 -7.83 15.39 -18.41
C SER A 95 -8.69 14.85 -17.27
N THR A 96 -9.41 13.75 -17.51
CA THR A 96 -10.23 13.05 -16.52
C THR A 96 -9.50 11.89 -15.85
N ILE A 97 -8.27 11.58 -16.26
CA ILE A 97 -7.50 10.45 -15.77
C ILE A 97 -6.61 10.92 -14.63
N VAL A 98 -7.09 10.70 -13.41
CA VAL A 98 -6.37 11.07 -12.18
C VAL A 98 -5.42 9.98 -11.72
N GLU A 99 -5.77 8.72 -11.94
CA GLU A 99 -4.96 7.56 -11.59
C GLU A 99 -3.79 7.37 -12.55
N ARG A 100 -2.74 8.18 -12.42
CA ARG A 100 -1.60 8.22 -13.35
C ARG A 100 -0.31 7.63 -12.74
N PRO A 101 0.56 6.96 -13.51
CA PRO A 101 1.79 6.38 -12.99
C PRO A 101 2.73 7.41 -12.34
N GLN A 102 2.65 8.69 -12.74
CA GLN A 102 3.45 9.78 -12.16
C GLN A 102 3.15 10.02 -10.67
N ARG A 103 2.03 9.52 -10.13
CA ARG A 103 1.71 9.57 -8.69
C ARG A 103 2.80 8.93 -7.85
N LEU A 104 3.35 7.78 -8.28
CA LEU A 104 4.43 7.09 -7.56
C LEU A 104 5.68 7.96 -7.42
N ARG A 105 5.97 8.80 -8.43
CA ARG A 105 7.08 9.77 -8.35
C ARG A 105 6.81 10.84 -7.29
N ALA A 106 5.56 11.33 -7.18
CA ALA A 106 5.21 12.32 -6.16
C ALA A 106 5.35 11.73 -4.74
N VAL A 107 4.94 10.48 -4.55
CA VAL A 107 5.17 9.74 -3.29
C VAL A 107 6.66 9.59 -3.01
N ALA A 108 7.45 9.14 -4.00
CA ALA A 108 8.90 8.99 -3.86
C ALA A 108 9.60 10.30 -3.46
N VAL A 109 9.18 11.45 -4.03
CA VAL A 109 9.67 12.77 -3.63
C VAL A 109 9.32 13.06 -2.17
N GLY A 110 8.08 12.80 -1.74
CA GLY A 110 7.67 12.99 -0.35
C GLY A 110 8.46 12.13 0.64
N LEU A 111 8.66 10.84 0.33
CA LEU A 111 9.47 9.93 1.13
C LEU A 111 10.93 10.40 1.19
N ALA A 112 11.53 10.78 0.06
CA ALA A 112 12.89 11.29 0.02
C ALA A 112 13.07 12.59 0.83
N CYS A 113 12.07 13.50 0.80
CA CYS A 113 12.05 14.68 1.66
C CYS A 113 11.99 14.32 3.15
N ALA A 114 11.18 13.34 3.55
CA ALA A 114 11.12 12.88 4.93
C ALA A 114 12.48 12.29 5.38
N LEU A 115 13.12 11.49 4.54
CA LEU A 115 14.44 10.93 4.83
C LEU A 115 15.49 12.03 5.07
N ALA A 116 15.55 13.02 4.19
CA ALA A 116 16.49 14.13 4.31
C ALA A 116 16.25 14.95 5.61
N ARG A 117 14.99 15.09 6.05
CA ARG A 117 14.65 15.76 7.31
C ARG A 117 14.93 14.91 8.55
N LEU A 118 14.65 13.62 8.50
CA LEU A 118 14.92 12.71 9.61
C LEU A 118 16.43 12.61 9.89
N GLU A 119 17.28 12.62 8.86
CA GLU A 119 18.73 12.70 9.02
C GLU A 119 19.17 13.97 9.76
N GLU A 120 18.62 15.13 9.41
CA GLU A 120 18.92 16.42 10.07
C GLU A 120 18.57 16.37 11.56
N VAL A 121 17.38 15.85 11.89
CA VAL A 121 16.91 15.73 13.28
C VAL A 121 17.73 14.72 14.07
N ILE A 122 18.01 13.54 13.51
CA ILE A 122 18.71 12.44 14.20
C ILE A 122 20.21 12.74 14.38
N SER A 123 20.84 13.40 13.40
CA SER A 123 22.25 13.78 13.50
C SER A 123 22.52 14.91 14.50
N GLY A 124 21.49 15.60 15.00
CA GLY A 124 21.62 16.76 15.88
C GLY A 124 22.38 17.92 15.25
N ALA A 125 22.56 17.90 13.92
CA ALA A 125 23.40 18.83 13.19
C ALA A 125 22.68 20.18 13.02
N SER A 126 22.82 21.06 14.01
CA SER A 126 22.46 22.48 13.85
C SER A 126 23.46 23.29 13.01
N THR A 127 24.45 22.64 12.40
CA THR A 127 25.52 23.29 11.63
C THR A 127 25.68 22.64 10.27
N PRO A 128 25.69 23.41 9.16
CA PRO A 128 26.00 22.89 7.85
C PRO A 128 27.40 22.27 7.89
N VAL A 129 27.52 20.99 7.55
CA VAL A 129 28.82 20.36 7.31
C VAL A 129 29.43 21.08 6.10
N ALA A 130 30.42 21.94 6.36
CA ALA A 130 31.12 22.68 5.33
C ALA A 130 32.12 21.76 4.63
N GLY A 131 31.82 21.39 3.37
CA GLY A 131 32.82 20.89 2.43
C GLY A 131 32.32 19.78 1.51
N PRO A 132 32.81 19.71 0.25
CA PRO A 132 32.51 18.61 -0.64
C PRO A 132 33.35 17.40 -0.22
N SER A 133 32.83 16.54 0.66
CA SER A 133 33.33 15.17 0.76
C SER A 133 32.65 14.34 -0.33
N ASN A 134 33.44 13.67 -1.17
CA ASN A 134 33.00 12.72 -2.20
C ASN A 134 32.52 11.38 -1.61
N SER A 135 32.01 11.37 -0.39
CA SER A 135 31.37 10.19 0.19
C SER A 135 29.95 10.10 -0.37
N SER A 136 29.66 9.04 -1.13
CA SER A 136 28.30 8.68 -1.53
C SER A 136 27.38 8.77 -0.32
N VAL A 137 26.37 9.64 -0.36
CA VAL A 137 25.38 9.71 0.72
C VAL A 137 24.59 8.40 0.69
N SER A 138 24.74 7.61 1.74
CA SER A 138 24.03 6.35 1.92
C SER A 138 22.69 6.62 2.60
N VAL A 139 21.66 5.86 2.20
CA VAL A 139 20.37 5.80 2.91
C VAL A 139 20.61 5.59 4.41
N PRO A 140 19.86 6.24 5.31
CA PRO A 140 20.05 6.06 6.75
C PRO A 140 19.96 4.60 7.19
N ASP A 141 20.81 4.16 8.14
CA ASP A 141 20.82 2.79 8.67
C ASP A 141 19.47 2.32 9.26
N PHE A 142 18.57 3.25 9.61
CA PHE A 142 17.23 2.96 10.14
C PHE A 142 16.16 2.72 9.05
N ILE A 143 16.54 2.86 7.77
CA ILE A 143 15.71 2.61 6.60
C ILE A 143 16.32 1.48 5.79
N GLN A 144 15.48 0.55 5.37
CA GLN A 144 15.83 -0.46 4.37
C GLN A 144 15.09 -0.14 3.07
N LEU A 145 15.81 0.29 2.03
CA LEU A 145 15.26 0.27 0.67
C LEU A 145 15.33 -1.17 0.15
N VAL A 146 14.19 -1.73 -0.26
CA VAL A 146 14.14 -3.10 -0.75
C VAL A 146 14.14 -3.10 -2.26
N ASP A 147 15.19 -3.68 -2.85
CA ASP A 147 15.38 -3.79 -4.30
C ASP A 147 14.25 -4.62 -4.93
N PRO A 148 13.44 -4.05 -5.85
CA PRO A 148 12.37 -4.76 -6.56
C PRO A 148 12.84 -6.02 -7.30
N ALA A 149 14.11 -6.09 -7.70
CA ALA A 149 14.67 -7.28 -8.33
C ALA A 149 14.73 -8.50 -7.37
N THR A 150 14.53 -8.28 -6.07
CA THR A 150 14.48 -9.36 -5.06
C THR A 150 13.10 -9.98 -4.91
N TYR A 151 12.05 -9.41 -5.54
CA TYR A 151 10.67 -9.86 -5.39
C TYR A 151 9.79 -9.72 -6.65
N SER A 152 10.32 -9.81 -7.87
CA SER A 152 9.58 -9.42 -9.09
C SER A 152 8.62 -10.45 -9.72
N ASP A 153 8.47 -11.65 -9.15
CA ASP A 153 7.97 -12.81 -9.94
C ASP A 153 6.70 -13.48 -9.38
N ILE A 154 5.69 -12.71 -8.96
CA ILE A 154 4.36 -13.29 -8.69
C ILE A 154 3.57 -13.42 -9.98
N ASP A 155 3.11 -14.63 -10.29
CA ASP A 155 1.98 -14.87 -11.20
C ASP A 155 0.69 -14.87 -10.38
N ILE A 156 -0.11 -13.81 -10.54
CA ILE A 156 -1.36 -13.62 -9.81
C ILE A 156 -2.42 -14.69 -10.15
N ARG A 157 -2.27 -15.39 -11.29
CA ARG A 157 -3.13 -16.52 -11.66
C ARG A 157 -2.93 -17.73 -10.76
N THR A 158 -1.68 -17.98 -10.33
CA THR A 158 -1.32 -19.16 -9.53
C THR A 158 -1.05 -18.85 -8.06
N HIS A 159 -0.95 -17.58 -7.69
CA HIS A 159 -0.69 -17.17 -6.32
C HIS A 159 -1.84 -17.52 -5.37
N GLU A 160 -1.56 -18.26 -4.31
CA GLU A 160 -2.58 -18.82 -3.41
C GLU A 160 -3.46 -17.76 -2.75
N ALA A 161 -2.87 -16.68 -2.24
CA ALA A 161 -3.64 -15.61 -1.60
C ALA A 161 -4.52 -14.85 -2.60
N THR A 162 -4.04 -14.67 -3.83
CA THR A 162 -4.84 -14.03 -4.89
C THR A 162 -6.01 -14.92 -5.28
N ALA A 163 -5.76 -16.22 -5.49
CA ALA A 163 -6.80 -17.19 -5.79
C ALA A 163 -7.84 -17.31 -4.65
N TYR A 164 -7.41 -17.21 -3.40
CA TYR A 164 -8.34 -17.20 -2.27
C TYR A 164 -9.24 -15.96 -2.30
N VAL A 165 -8.66 -14.76 -2.39
CA VAL A 165 -9.43 -13.51 -2.36
C VAL A 165 -10.35 -13.36 -3.57
N HIS A 166 -9.84 -13.64 -4.77
CA HIS A 166 -10.53 -13.28 -6.01
C HIS A 166 -11.22 -14.44 -6.74
N ASN A 167 -10.99 -15.69 -6.33
CA ASN A 167 -11.72 -16.85 -6.87
C ASN A 167 -12.53 -17.56 -5.77
N THR A 168 -11.89 -17.94 -4.67
CA THR A 168 -12.54 -18.76 -3.63
C THR A 168 -13.64 -17.99 -2.89
N LEU A 169 -13.34 -16.79 -2.40
CA LEU A 169 -14.36 -15.97 -1.73
C LEU A 169 -15.49 -15.56 -2.68
N ALA A 170 -15.15 -15.20 -3.93
CA ALA A 170 -16.15 -14.87 -4.94
C ALA A 170 -17.15 -16.02 -5.17
N ALA A 171 -16.67 -17.27 -5.17
CA ALA A 171 -17.52 -18.44 -5.28
C ALA A 171 -18.39 -18.69 -4.04
N LEU A 172 -17.94 -18.29 -2.85
CA LEU A 172 -18.72 -18.38 -1.61
C LEU A 172 -19.80 -17.30 -1.52
N GLU A 173 -19.62 -16.17 -2.19
CA GLU A 173 -20.57 -15.05 -2.21
C GLU A 173 -21.74 -15.26 -3.19
N ASP A 174 -21.59 -16.08 -4.24
CA ASP A 174 -22.65 -16.39 -5.21
C ASP A 174 -23.38 -17.69 -4.87
N GLU A 175 -24.63 -17.61 -4.38
CA GLU A 175 -25.47 -18.79 -4.08
C GLU A 175 -25.92 -19.59 -5.34
N ARG A 176 -25.53 -19.16 -6.55
CA ARG A 176 -25.85 -19.87 -7.81
C ARG A 176 -24.82 -20.95 -8.12
N THR A 177 -25.27 -22.21 -8.03
CA THR A 177 -24.68 -23.50 -8.46
C THR A 177 -23.14 -23.61 -8.55
N PRO A 178 -22.51 -24.52 -7.78
CA PRO A 178 -21.05 -24.74 -7.77
C PRO A 178 -20.42 -25.01 -9.15
N ASP A 179 -21.18 -25.58 -10.10
CA ASP A 179 -20.67 -25.97 -11.42
C ASP A 179 -20.46 -24.79 -12.40
N SER A 180 -20.84 -23.55 -12.03
CA SER A 180 -20.69 -22.36 -12.89
C SER A 180 -19.59 -21.37 -12.46
N VAL A 181 -18.87 -21.64 -11.36
CA VAL A 181 -17.96 -20.66 -10.72
C VAL A 181 -16.50 -21.13 -10.65
N GLU A 182 -16.10 -22.10 -11.48
CA GLU A 182 -14.68 -22.41 -11.65
C GLU A 182 -13.98 -21.30 -12.47
N LYS A 183 -13.00 -20.62 -11.85
CA LYS A 183 -11.93 -19.84 -12.50
C LYS A 183 -12.35 -18.71 -13.43
N VAL A 184 -13.02 -17.67 -12.91
CA VAL A 184 -13.51 -16.60 -13.80
C VAL A 184 -12.80 -15.26 -13.63
N TYR A 185 -12.61 -14.70 -12.42
CA TYR A 185 -12.19 -13.29 -12.35
C TYR A 185 -10.76 -13.02 -12.84
N ILE A 186 -9.75 -13.72 -12.27
CA ILE A 186 -8.35 -13.48 -12.64
C ILE A 186 -8.09 -13.89 -14.09
N ASP A 187 -8.58 -15.05 -14.53
CA ASP A 187 -8.41 -15.49 -15.92
C ASP A 187 -9.09 -14.53 -16.91
N ARG A 188 -10.30 -14.06 -16.60
CA ARG A 188 -10.97 -13.02 -17.37
C ARG A 188 -10.17 -11.72 -17.40
N LEU A 189 -9.49 -11.35 -16.32
CA LEU A 189 -8.62 -10.17 -16.29
C LEU A 189 -7.45 -10.31 -17.27
N TYR A 190 -6.84 -11.49 -17.39
CA TYR A 190 -5.84 -11.77 -18.41
C TYR A 190 -6.41 -11.64 -19.83
N ASP A 191 -7.59 -12.20 -20.09
CA ASP A 191 -8.22 -12.13 -21.41
C ASP A 191 -8.53 -10.68 -21.81
N ILE A 192 -9.09 -9.89 -20.89
CA ILE A 192 -9.41 -8.47 -21.12
C ILE A 192 -8.13 -7.66 -21.37
N VAL A 193 -7.09 -7.85 -20.55
CA VAL A 193 -5.81 -7.17 -20.74
C VAL A 193 -5.17 -7.57 -22.08
N GLY A 194 -5.22 -8.85 -22.45
CA GLY A 194 -4.73 -9.34 -23.73
C GLY A 194 -5.44 -8.71 -24.93
N ALA A 195 -6.74 -8.45 -24.82
CA ALA A 195 -7.56 -7.85 -25.87
C ALA A 195 -7.57 -6.31 -25.88
N CYS A 196 -6.94 -5.64 -24.90
CA CYS A 196 -7.14 -4.20 -24.69
C CYS A 196 -6.65 -3.35 -25.89
N LEU A 197 -5.54 -3.76 -26.52
CA LEU A 197 -4.95 -3.01 -27.64
C LEU A 197 -5.85 -3.05 -28.88
N ASP A 198 -6.41 -4.22 -29.19
CA ASP A 198 -7.34 -4.40 -30.30
C ASP A 198 -8.60 -3.55 -30.09
N LYS A 199 -9.15 -3.59 -28.88
CA LYS A 199 -10.31 -2.75 -28.49
C LYS A 199 -10.05 -1.26 -28.70
N VAL A 200 -8.93 -0.76 -28.18
CA VAL A 200 -8.55 0.66 -28.33
C VAL A 200 -8.32 1.01 -29.80
N SER A 201 -7.72 0.12 -30.60
CA SER A 201 -7.50 0.34 -32.04
C SER A 201 -8.81 0.50 -32.83
N LEU A 202 -9.87 -0.19 -32.39
CA LEU A 202 -11.22 -0.10 -32.92
C LEU A 202 -12.02 1.08 -32.36
N ARG A 203 -11.40 1.92 -31.51
CA ARG A 203 -12.05 3.02 -30.77
C ARG A 203 -13.15 2.55 -29.81
N GLU A 204 -13.02 1.32 -29.32
CA GLU A 204 -13.88 0.75 -28.28
C GLU A 204 -13.24 0.94 -26.90
N SER A 205 -14.05 0.83 -25.85
CA SER A 205 -13.53 0.75 -24.48
C SER A 205 -12.81 -0.58 -24.28
N GLU A 206 -11.64 -0.54 -23.66
CA GLU A 206 -10.92 -1.72 -23.18
C GLU A 206 -11.51 -2.30 -21.90
N ILE A 207 -12.49 -1.61 -21.29
CA ILE A 207 -13.21 -2.07 -20.11
C ILE A 207 -14.54 -2.71 -20.54
N PRO A 208 -14.87 -3.93 -20.07
CA PRO A 208 -16.16 -4.57 -20.31
C PRO A 208 -17.33 -3.66 -19.93
N ALA A 209 -18.42 -3.70 -20.71
CA ALA A 209 -19.53 -2.77 -20.59
C ALA A 209 -20.26 -2.82 -19.23
N GLU A 210 -20.20 -3.96 -18.55
CA GLU A 210 -20.75 -4.18 -17.21
C GLU A 210 -19.88 -3.65 -16.07
N TRP A 211 -18.62 -3.30 -16.35
CA TRP A 211 -17.72 -2.69 -15.35
C TRP A 211 -17.80 -1.16 -15.43
N PRO A 212 -17.54 -0.46 -14.30
CA PRO A 212 -17.53 0.99 -14.25
C PRO A 212 -16.64 1.59 -15.35
N GLN A 213 -17.26 2.38 -16.23
CA GLN A 213 -16.56 3.06 -17.31
C GLN A 213 -15.96 4.37 -16.83
N GLY A 214 -14.87 4.80 -17.48
CA GLY A 214 -14.22 6.09 -17.20
C GLY A 214 -13.05 5.95 -16.24
N ASP A 215 -13.33 5.52 -15.01
CA ASP A 215 -12.32 5.43 -13.94
C ASP A 215 -11.38 4.23 -14.15
N LEU A 216 -11.92 3.09 -14.57
CA LEU A 216 -11.10 1.95 -14.96
C LEU A 216 -10.51 2.17 -16.35
N TYR A 217 -9.25 1.82 -16.49
CA TYR A 217 -8.59 1.72 -17.80
C TYR A 217 -7.56 0.61 -17.81
N LEU A 218 -7.24 0.12 -19.01
CA LEU A 218 -6.24 -0.93 -19.23
C LEU A 218 -5.30 -0.58 -20.38
N SER A 219 -4.16 -1.23 -20.38
CA SER A 219 -3.11 -1.17 -21.39
C SER A 219 -2.26 -2.44 -21.37
N PRO A 220 -1.41 -2.68 -22.38
CA PRO A 220 -0.53 -3.86 -22.41
C PRO A 220 0.36 -4.01 -21.16
N GLY A 221 0.70 -2.91 -20.49
CA GLY A 221 1.50 -2.91 -19.26
C GLY A 221 0.71 -3.20 -17.97
N SER A 222 -0.61 -3.39 -18.05
CA SER A 222 -1.47 -3.51 -16.86
C SER A 222 -1.18 -4.77 -16.07
N MET A 223 -1.00 -5.91 -16.74
CA MET A 223 -0.75 -7.17 -16.03
C MET A 223 0.57 -7.13 -15.26
N ALA A 224 1.62 -6.56 -15.86
CA ALA A 224 2.90 -6.36 -15.18
C ALA A 224 2.76 -5.45 -13.95
N ALA A 225 1.94 -4.39 -14.05
CA ALA A 225 1.64 -3.53 -12.91
C ALA A 225 0.86 -4.24 -11.80
N PHE A 226 -0.14 -5.05 -12.15
CA PHE A 226 -0.94 -5.81 -11.18
C PHE A 226 -0.08 -6.83 -10.44
N GLN A 227 0.70 -7.63 -11.18
CA GLN A 227 1.63 -8.60 -10.62
C GLN A 227 2.67 -7.91 -9.71
N SER A 228 3.27 -6.80 -10.17
CA SER A 228 4.24 -6.07 -9.36
C SER A 228 3.63 -5.46 -8.09
N SER A 229 2.40 -4.94 -8.15
CA SER A 229 1.69 -4.44 -6.97
C SER A 229 1.54 -5.53 -5.91
N ILE A 230 1.04 -6.71 -6.30
CA ILE A 230 0.85 -7.84 -5.40
C ILE A 230 2.18 -8.38 -4.89
N ALA A 231 3.18 -8.51 -5.76
CA ALA A 231 4.52 -8.95 -5.40
C ALA A 231 5.15 -8.03 -4.35
N THR A 232 5.04 -6.72 -4.53
CA THR A 232 5.52 -5.73 -3.57
C THR A 232 4.84 -5.86 -2.20
N VAL A 233 3.51 -6.03 -2.15
CA VAL A 233 2.78 -6.18 -0.89
C VAL A 233 3.14 -7.51 -0.21
N CYS A 234 3.23 -8.62 -0.95
CA CYS A 234 3.61 -9.92 -0.41
C CYS A 234 5.05 -9.90 0.13
N ALA A 235 5.99 -9.26 -0.58
CA ALA A 235 7.35 -9.08 -0.10
C ALA A 235 7.44 -8.24 1.19
N ALA A 236 6.59 -7.21 1.32
CA ALA A 236 6.45 -6.46 2.56
C ALA A 236 5.95 -7.36 3.71
N VAL A 237 4.94 -8.20 3.44
CA VAL A 237 4.47 -9.19 4.41
C VAL A 237 5.57 -10.17 4.80
N ASP A 238 6.28 -10.74 3.83
CA ASP A 238 7.36 -11.69 4.07
C ASP A 238 8.48 -11.08 4.91
N THR A 239 8.80 -9.80 4.68
CA THR A 239 9.82 -9.07 5.43
C THR A 239 9.40 -8.81 6.89
N ILE A 240 8.14 -8.40 7.10
CA ILE A 240 7.64 -7.97 8.41
C ILE A 240 7.16 -9.14 9.28
N ALA A 241 6.53 -10.15 8.67
CA ALA A 241 5.94 -11.28 9.38
C ALA A 241 6.91 -12.46 9.57
N ALA A 242 8.09 -12.45 8.93
CA ALA A 242 9.09 -13.50 9.08
C ALA A 242 9.42 -13.80 10.57
N PRO A 243 9.32 -15.08 11.00
CA PRO A 243 9.68 -15.48 12.35
C PRO A 243 11.13 -15.13 12.67
N LEU A 244 11.39 -14.60 13.88
CA LEU A 244 12.74 -14.26 14.36
C LEU A 244 13.46 -13.15 13.58
N SER A 245 12.75 -12.38 12.75
CA SER A 245 13.30 -11.21 12.06
C SER A 245 13.78 -10.16 13.08
N THR A 246 15.09 -9.91 13.11
CA THR A 246 15.71 -8.68 13.66
C THR A 246 15.70 -7.55 12.64
N GLY A 247 15.01 -7.75 11.51
CA GLY A 247 14.78 -6.78 10.45
C GLY A 247 13.71 -5.75 10.82
N PRO A 248 13.32 -4.92 9.85
CA PRO A 248 12.32 -3.88 10.05
C PRO A 248 10.98 -4.46 10.52
N LYS A 249 10.24 -3.66 11.29
CA LYS A 249 8.89 -3.99 11.79
C LYS A 249 7.80 -3.20 11.08
N LEU A 250 8.19 -2.13 10.40
CA LEU A 250 7.31 -1.28 9.62
C LEU A 250 7.66 -1.40 8.14
N ALA A 251 6.67 -1.37 7.27
CA ALA A 251 6.87 -1.30 5.83
C ALA A 251 5.99 -0.23 5.18
N PHE A 252 6.49 0.38 4.11
CA PHE A 252 5.70 1.23 3.21
C PHE A 252 5.84 0.71 1.77
N ALA A 253 4.73 0.23 1.21
CA ALA A 253 4.63 -0.31 -0.14
C ALA A 253 4.05 0.74 -1.09
N SER A 254 4.91 1.31 -1.94
CA SER A 254 4.51 2.27 -2.99
C SER A 254 4.05 1.51 -4.24
N VAL A 255 2.76 1.18 -4.28
CA VAL A 255 2.16 0.34 -5.32
C VAL A 255 1.09 1.06 -6.13
N ARG A 256 0.78 0.51 -7.30
CA ARG A 256 -0.28 0.98 -8.20
C ARG A 256 -0.66 -0.13 -9.20
N PRO A 257 -1.93 -0.33 -9.57
CA PRO A 257 -3.15 0.37 -9.14
C PRO A 257 -3.45 0.19 -7.64
N PRO A 258 -4.31 1.05 -7.06
CA PRO A 258 -4.85 0.86 -5.71
C PRO A 258 -5.75 -0.39 -5.65
N GLY A 259 -6.23 -0.73 -4.45
CA GLY A 259 -7.00 -1.96 -4.25
C GLY A 259 -8.28 -1.86 -3.44
N HIS A 260 -8.46 -0.87 -2.58
CA HIS A 260 -9.51 -0.93 -1.55
C HIS A 260 -10.98 -0.94 -2.05
N HIS A 261 -11.23 -0.55 -3.30
CA HIS A 261 -12.56 -0.59 -3.92
C HIS A 261 -12.89 -1.92 -4.59
N CYS A 262 -11.89 -2.73 -4.96
CA CYS A 262 -12.12 -4.02 -5.59
C CYS A 262 -12.62 -5.02 -4.54
N SER A 263 -13.83 -5.54 -4.73
CA SER A 263 -14.29 -6.71 -3.97
C SER A 263 -13.70 -8.00 -4.55
N SER A 264 -14.18 -9.16 -4.11
CA SER A 264 -13.71 -10.47 -4.58
C SER A 264 -13.75 -10.60 -6.12
N ALA A 265 -14.77 -10.06 -6.81
CA ALA A 265 -14.92 -10.23 -8.26
C ALA A 265 -15.42 -8.97 -9.00
N GLN A 266 -15.49 -7.82 -8.33
CA GLN A 266 -15.96 -6.57 -8.93
C GLN A 266 -14.88 -5.48 -8.85
N PRO A 267 -14.24 -5.11 -9.98
CA PRO A 267 -13.33 -3.97 -10.04
C PRO A 267 -14.13 -2.68 -10.05
N SER A 268 -13.60 -1.66 -9.38
CA SER A 268 -14.19 -0.31 -9.32
C SER A 268 -13.20 0.69 -8.72
N GLY A 269 -13.45 1.99 -8.86
CA GLY A 269 -12.63 3.04 -8.24
C GLY A 269 -11.12 2.87 -8.50
N PHE A 270 -10.73 2.66 -9.77
CA PHE A 270 -9.35 2.37 -10.20
C PHE A 270 -8.77 1.00 -9.78
N CYS A 271 -9.46 0.25 -8.92
CA CYS A 271 -8.97 -0.97 -8.31
C CYS A 271 -9.38 -2.21 -9.12
N PHE A 272 -8.39 -3.04 -9.47
CA PHE A 272 -8.60 -4.33 -10.14
C PHE A 272 -8.34 -5.54 -9.23
N LEU A 273 -7.57 -5.36 -8.17
CA LEU A 273 -7.23 -6.38 -7.19
C LEU A 273 -7.23 -5.72 -5.81
N ASN A 274 -7.58 -6.45 -4.76
CA ASN A 274 -7.53 -5.89 -3.40
C ASN A 274 -6.16 -6.16 -2.76
N ASN A 275 -5.22 -5.24 -2.97
CA ASN A 275 -3.83 -5.35 -2.52
C ASN A 275 -3.71 -5.72 -1.03
N VAL A 276 -4.43 -5.02 -0.15
CA VAL A 276 -4.34 -5.23 1.31
C VAL A 276 -5.01 -6.53 1.75
N ALA A 277 -6.15 -6.90 1.18
CA ALA A 277 -6.78 -8.17 1.50
C ALA A 277 -5.93 -9.36 1.04
N ILE A 278 -5.31 -9.29 -0.15
CA ILE A 278 -4.35 -10.30 -0.62
C ILE A 278 -3.16 -10.37 0.34
N GLY A 279 -2.62 -9.23 0.78
CA GLY A 279 -1.55 -9.19 1.78
C GLY A 279 -1.95 -9.84 3.12
N ALA A 280 -3.17 -9.60 3.61
CA ALA A 280 -3.68 -10.21 4.83
C ALA A 280 -3.80 -11.73 4.72
N VAL A 281 -4.30 -12.22 3.58
CA VAL A 281 -4.41 -13.66 3.31
C VAL A 281 -3.03 -14.28 3.10
N HIS A 282 -2.10 -13.60 2.42
CA HIS A 282 -0.70 -14.04 2.28
C HIS A 282 -0.03 -14.21 3.65
N ALA A 283 -0.24 -13.25 4.55
CA ALA A 283 0.25 -13.31 5.92
C ALA A 283 -0.34 -14.50 6.69
N HIS A 284 -1.61 -14.80 6.47
CA HIS A 284 -2.27 -15.95 7.07
C HIS A 284 -1.71 -17.29 6.57
N LEU A 285 -1.63 -17.46 5.25
CA LEU A 285 -1.22 -18.70 4.61
C LEU A 285 0.26 -19.02 4.84
N HIS A 286 1.14 -18.01 4.78
CA HIS A 286 2.59 -18.22 4.80
C HIS A 286 3.24 -17.92 6.15
N HIS A 287 2.62 -17.10 7.02
CA HIS A 287 3.22 -16.65 8.29
C HIS A 287 2.38 -16.97 9.53
N SER A 288 1.31 -17.77 9.38
CA SER A 288 0.43 -18.14 10.50
C SER A 288 -0.19 -16.95 11.24
N ILE A 289 -0.33 -15.81 10.57
CA ILE A 289 -1.07 -14.67 11.10
C ILE A 289 -2.55 -15.05 11.18
N THR A 290 -3.18 -14.77 12.30
CA THR A 290 -4.59 -15.16 12.57
C THR A 290 -5.48 -13.95 12.81
N HIS A 291 -4.88 -12.80 13.13
CA HIS A 291 -5.60 -11.56 13.41
C HIS A 291 -4.98 -10.41 12.64
N VAL A 292 -5.79 -9.73 11.84
CA VAL A 292 -5.36 -8.58 11.07
C VAL A 292 -6.26 -7.39 11.38
N ALA A 293 -5.68 -6.21 11.62
CA ALA A 293 -6.42 -4.96 11.61
C ALA A 293 -6.05 -4.16 10.35
N ILE A 294 -7.04 -3.83 9.52
CA ILE A 294 -6.90 -2.98 8.35
C ILE A 294 -7.44 -1.60 8.71
N LEU A 295 -6.57 -0.60 8.65
CA LEU A 295 -6.86 0.81 8.93
C LEU A 295 -6.85 1.60 7.63
N ASP A 296 -8.02 1.94 7.12
CA ASP A 296 -8.20 2.64 5.85
C ASP A 296 -8.38 4.15 6.08
N ILE A 297 -7.44 4.94 5.56
CA ILE A 297 -7.43 6.40 5.67
C ILE A 297 -7.47 7.08 4.31
N ASP A 298 -7.78 6.34 3.25
CA ASP A 298 -8.18 6.93 1.97
C ASP A 298 -9.47 7.76 2.13
N LEU A 299 -9.61 8.83 1.34
CA LEU A 299 -10.79 9.69 1.37
C LEU A 299 -12.07 8.92 1.08
N HIS A 300 -11.98 7.87 0.26
CA HIS A 300 -13.12 7.10 -0.22
C HIS A 300 -13.37 5.88 0.68
N HIS A 301 -14.61 5.44 0.76
CA HIS A 301 -14.93 4.22 1.50
C HIS A 301 -14.35 3.01 0.77
N GLY A 302 -13.46 2.25 1.42
CA GLY A 302 -12.91 0.99 0.91
C GLY A 302 -13.93 -0.15 0.93
N ASN A 303 -15.02 0.01 0.18
CA ASN A 303 -16.15 -0.90 0.09
C ASN A 303 -15.74 -2.34 -0.31
N GLY A 304 -14.72 -2.48 -1.15
CA GLY A 304 -14.20 -3.78 -1.58
C GLY A 304 -13.51 -4.51 -0.43
N THR A 305 -12.63 -3.81 0.29
CA THR A 305 -11.94 -4.36 1.46
C THR A 305 -12.92 -4.72 2.57
N GLN A 306 -13.93 -3.89 2.83
CA GLN A 306 -14.97 -4.18 3.81
C GLN A 306 -15.73 -5.47 3.46
N ALA A 307 -16.13 -5.64 2.19
CA ALA A 307 -16.83 -6.83 1.73
C ALA A 307 -15.98 -8.10 1.91
N ILE A 308 -14.69 -8.05 1.51
CA ILE A 308 -13.77 -9.17 1.66
C ILE A 308 -13.53 -9.51 3.14
N ALA A 309 -13.31 -8.50 3.99
CA ALA A 309 -13.15 -8.70 5.43
C ALA A 309 -14.39 -9.35 6.04
N TRP A 310 -15.58 -8.91 5.63
CA TRP A 310 -16.84 -9.49 6.07
C TRP A 310 -16.97 -10.97 5.71
N ALA A 311 -16.68 -11.32 4.45
CA ALA A 311 -16.74 -12.69 3.94
C ALA A 311 -15.75 -13.61 4.67
N ILE A 312 -14.50 -13.16 4.87
CA ILE A 312 -13.48 -13.90 5.62
C ILE A 312 -13.94 -14.15 7.06
N ASN A 313 -14.43 -13.12 7.75
CA ASN A 313 -14.92 -13.25 9.12
C ASN A 313 -16.12 -14.18 9.22
N ALA A 314 -17.06 -14.11 8.28
CA ALA A 314 -18.24 -14.97 8.26
C ALA A 314 -17.87 -16.44 8.10
N GLU A 315 -16.93 -16.74 7.19
CA GLU A 315 -16.42 -18.10 6.99
C GLU A 315 -15.66 -18.60 8.23
N THR A 316 -14.79 -17.78 8.83
CA THR A 316 -14.07 -18.12 10.06
C THR A 316 -15.04 -18.38 11.23
N ASN A 317 -16.07 -17.54 11.39
CA ASN A 317 -17.08 -17.71 12.44
C ASN A 317 -17.90 -18.99 12.23
N LYS A 318 -18.33 -19.27 11.00
CA LYS A 318 -19.06 -20.50 10.66
C LYS A 318 -18.22 -21.75 10.93
N ARG A 319 -16.92 -21.71 10.62
CA ARG A 319 -15.99 -22.80 10.95
C ARG A 319 -15.89 -22.99 12.45
N ALA A 320 -15.69 -21.93 13.23
CA ALA A 320 -15.62 -22.01 14.68
C ALA A 320 -16.89 -22.63 15.32
N GLU A 321 -18.08 -22.26 14.84
CA GLU A 321 -19.36 -22.84 15.27
C GLU A 321 -19.46 -24.34 14.92
N SER A 322 -18.87 -24.77 13.81
CA SER A 322 -18.81 -26.19 13.42
C SER A 322 -17.69 -26.98 14.10
N GLU A 323 -16.57 -26.33 14.42
CA GLU A 323 -15.36 -26.90 15.01
C GLU A 323 -15.44 -27.05 16.53
N GLU A 324 -16.47 -26.51 17.19
CA GLU A 324 -16.85 -26.93 18.54
C GLU A 324 -17.13 -28.47 18.61
N GLN A 325 -17.20 -29.13 17.45
CA GLN A 325 -17.27 -30.59 17.26
C GLN A 325 -15.97 -31.23 16.69
N ALA A 326 -14.95 -30.44 16.32
CA ALA A 326 -13.66 -30.90 15.79
C ALA A 326 -12.57 -30.88 16.88
N GLY A 327 -11.59 -31.79 16.76
CA GLY A 327 -10.54 -31.99 17.76
C GLY A 327 -9.53 -30.83 17.91
N PRO A 328 -8.61 -30.92 18.88
CA PRO A 328 -7.69 -29.83 19.28
C PRO A 328 -6.66 -29.37 18.23
N ASP A 329 -6.64 -29.97 17.04
CA ASP A 329 -5.63 -29.73 15.98
C ASP A 329 -6.14 -28.83 14.83
N ALA A 330 -7.36 -28.28 14.92
CA ALA A 330 -7.91 -27.39 13.90
C ALA A 330 -7.09 -26.08 13.82
N LYS A 331 -6.72 -25.68 12.59
CA LYS A 331 -6.01 -24.41 12.38
C LYS A 331 -7.00 -23.25 12.51
N PRO A 332 -6.72 -22.23 13.33
CA PRO A 332 -7.62 -21.09 13.48
C PRO A 332 -7.75 -20.34 12.14
N GLY A 333 -8.98 -19.96 11.79
CA GLY A 333 -9.25 -19.10 10.65
C GLY A 333 -8.71 -17.69 10.83
N LEU A 334 -8.66 -16.92 9.74
CA LEU A 334 -8.27 -15.52 9.75
C LEU A 334 -9.45 -14.66 10.26
N GLN A 335 -9.19 -13.79 11.23
CA GLN A 335 -10.11 -12.75 11.68
C GLN A 335 -9.57 -11.37 11.32
N ILE A 336 -10.45 -10.51 10.81
CA ILE A 336 -10.10 -9.18 10.30
C ILE A 336 -10.96 -8.13 10.99
N TYR A 337 -10.31 -7.16 11.60
CA TYR A 337 -10.90 -5.84 11.83
C TYR A 337 -10.70 -4.98 10.59
N TYR A 338 -11.77 -4.36 10.09
CA TYR A 338 -11.67 -3.32 9.06
C TYR A 338 -12.24 -2.02 9.60
N GLY A 339 -11.46 -0.95 9.53
CA GLY A 339 -11.93 0.38 9.84
C GLY A 339 -11.60 1.36 8.73
N SER A 340 -12.51 2.28 8.43
CA SER A 340 -12.29 3.36 7.45
C SER A 340 -12.66 4.74 7.99
N ILE A 341 -11.82 5.75 7.72
CA ILE A 341 -12.16 7.17 7.87
C ILE A 341 -12.32 7.78 6.48
N HIS A 342 -13.53 8.13 6.07
CA HIS A 342 -13.82 8.54 4.69
C HIS A 342 -14.88 9.65 4.60
N ASP A 343 -14.98 10.28 3.44
CA ASP A 343 -16.06 11.19 3.10
C ASP A 343 -17.28 10.41 2.60
N ILE A 344 -18.32 10.32 3.43
CA ILE A 344 -19.59 9.64 3.11
C ILE A 344 -20.33 10.24 1.91
N LEU A 345 -19.98 11.45 1.47
CA LEU A 345 -20.55 12.08 0.28
C LEU A 345 -19.75 11.74 -0.99
N SER A 346 -18.58 11.09 -0.84
CA SER A 346 -17.72 10.67 -1.93
C SER A 346 -17.95 9.21 -2.31
N TYR A 347 -17.12 8.70 -3.20
CA TYR A 347 -17.24 7.35 -3.76
C TYR A 347 -17.25 6.25 -2.69
N PRO A 348 -18.14 5.24 -2.78
CA PRO A 348 -19.18 5.01 -3.81
C PRO A 348 -20.57 5.60 -3.46
N CYS A 349 -20.65 6.48 -2.47
CA CYS A 349 -21.90 7.00 -1.91
C CYS A 349 -22.36 8.32 -2.56
N GLU A 350 -21.71 8.78 -3.63
CA GLU A 350 -21.92 10.11 -4.23
C GLU A 350 -23.32 10.36 -4.77
N THR A 351 -24.09 9.30 -5.01
CA THR A 351 -25.48 9.37 -5.48
C THR A 351 -26.49 9.33 -4.34
N GLY A 352 -26.05 9.09 -3.10
CA GLY A 352 -26.92 8.87 -1.94
C GLY A 352 -27.66 7.52 -2.01
N ASP A 353 -27.11 6.53 -2.71
CA ASP A 353 -27.67 5.17 -2.73
C ASP A 353 -27.80 4.62 -1.31
N LEU A 354 -28.97 4.08 -0.98
CA LEU A 354 -29.29 3.65 0.37
C LEU A 354 -28.36 2.52 0.85
N ALA A 355 -28.12 1.52 0.00
CA ALA A 355 -27.35 0.34 0.38
C ALA A 355 -25.87 0.70 0.54
N LEU A 356 -25.31 1.48 -0.38
CA LEU A 356 -23.92 1.94 -0.30
C LEU A 356 -23.70 2.86 0.91
N THR A 357 -24.62 3.81 1.15
CA THR A 357 -24.54 4.72 2.29
C THR A 357 -24.66 3.96 3.62
N GLN A 358 -25.56 2.97 3.71
CA GLN A 358 -25.69 2.11 4.88
C GLN A 358 -24.41 1.29 5.10
N ALA A 359 -23.85 0.69 4.05
CA ALA A 359 -22.62 -0.09 4.11
C ALA A 359 -21.43 0.76 4.58
N ALA A 360 -21.30 1.98 4.07
CA ALA A 360 -20.29 2.96 4.48
C ALA A 360 -20.56 3.59 5.86
N SER A 361 -21.64 3.20 6.54
CA SER A 361 -21.99 3.70 7.88
C SER A 361 -22.02 2.59 8.95
N ILE A 362 -21.59 1.37 8.60
CA ILE A 362 -21.60 0.24 9.52
C ILE A 362 -20.61 0.48 10.68
N SER A 363 -21.09 0.23 11.90
CA SER A 363 -20.30 0.08 13.12
C SER A 363 -20.80 -1.17 13.86
N ILE A 364 -20.00 -2.23 13.86
CA ILE A 364 -20.34 -3.54 14.45
C ILE A 364 -19.09 -4.20 15.01
N HIS A 365 -19.19 -4.72 16.24
CA HIS A 365 -18.04 -5.20 17.00
C HIS A 365 -18.38 -6.50 17.72
N GLY A 366 -17.95 -7.63 17.15
CA GLY A 366 -18.11 -9.00 17.69
C GLY A 366 -19.41 -9.72 17.31
N ALA A 367 -20.50 -9.00 17.01
CA ALA A 367 -21.74 -9.62 16.58
C ALA A 367 -21.57 -10.32 15.22
N HIS A 368 -22.00 -11.59 15.14
CA HIS A 368 -21.81 -12.46 13.96
C HIS A 368 -20.33 -12.60 13.54
N GLY A 369 -19.39 -12.46 14.48
CA GLY A 369 -17.94 -12.49 14.21
C GLY A 369 -17.43 -11.26 13.44
N GLN A 370 -18.22 -10.19 13.31
CA GLN A 370 -17.88 -9.03 12.50
C GLN A 370 -17.24 -7.91 13.31
N HIS A 371 -16.25 -7.25 12.72
CA HIS A 371 -15.45 -6.19 13.35
C HIS A 371 -15.21 -5.04 12.36
N ILE A 372 -16.22 -4.19 12.17
CA ILE A 372 -16.22 -3.10 11.19
C ILE A 372 -16.47 -1.76 11.89
N GLU A 373 -15.67 -0.74 11.56
CA GLU A 373 -15.88 0.65 12.01
C GLU A 373 -15.74 1.64 10.86
N ASN A 374 -16.84 2.29 10.49
CA ASN A 374 -16.81 3.38 9.52
C ASN A 374 -17.00 4.73 10.20
N ILE A 375 -16.09 5.66 9.92
CA ILE A 375 -16.06 7.00 10.51
C ILE A 375 -16.12 8.05 9.41
N HIS A 376 -17.14 8.91 9.45
CA HIS A 376 -17.30 9.94 8.42
C HIS A 376 -16.48 11.19 8.73
N LEU A 377 -15.74 11.67 7.74
CA LEU A 377 -15.03 12.93 7.80
C LEU A 377 -15.97 14.12 8.01
N GLU A 378 -15.53 15.05 8.84
CA GLU A 378 -16.21 16.30 9.18
C GLU A 378 -15.40 17.53 8.76
N PRO A 379 -16.06 18.67 8.49
CA PRO A 379 -15.34 19.91 8.28
C PRO A 379 -14.74 20.39 9.60
N TYR A 380 -13.63 21.10 9.50
CA TYR A 380 -13.00 21.79 10.62
C TYR A 380 -12.72 23.25 10.27
N MET A 381 -12.63 24.10 11.29
CA MET A 381 -12.43 25.55 11.09
C MET A 381 -10.95 25.97 11.10
N SER A 382 -10.11 25.22 11.81
CA SER A 382 -8.67 25.48 11.96
C SER A 382 -7.95 24.22 12.45
N ASP A 383 -6.63 24.19 12.35
CA ASP A 383 -5.82 23.09 12.92
C ASP A 383 -6.08 22.91 14.42
N THR A 384 -6.30 24.00 15.17
CA THR A 384 -6.70 23.93 16.59
C THR A 384 -8.02 23.20 16.78
N ASP A 385 -9.03 23.45 15.94
CA ASP A 385 -10.31 22.73 15.99
C ASP A 385 -10.14 21.26 15.60
N PHE A 386 -9.37 20.98 14.54
CA PHE A 386 -9.10 19.60 14.09
C PHE A 386 -8.46 18.76 15.21
N TRP A 387 -7.41 19.29 15.84
CA TRP A 387 -6.65 18.59 16.88
C TRP A 387 -7.31 18.62 18.26
N GLY A 388 -8.09 19.66 18.55
CA GLY A 388 -8.81 19.78 19.82
C GLY A 388 -10.08 18.95 19.88
N ARG A 389 -10.73 18.70 18.73
CA ARG A 389 -12.05 18.05 18.64
C ARG A 389 -12.04 16.81 17.74
N LEU A 390 -11.85 16.97 16.44
CA LEU A 390 -12.09 15.89 15.47
C LEU A 390 -11.17 14.68 15.67
N TYR A 391 -9.87 14.89 15.80
CA TYR A 391 -8.94 13.77 15.94
C TYR A 391 -9.12 12.98 17.26
N PRO A 392 -9.05 13.61 18.46
CA PRO A 392 -9.15 12.86 19.71
C PRO A 392 -10.53 12.26 19.96
N GLU A 393 -11.61 12.91 19.54
CA GLU A 393 -12.97 12.45 19.81
C GLU A 393 -13.47 11.46 18.76
N LYS A 394 -13.13 11.69 17.48
CA LYS A 394 -13.71 10.96 16.34
C LYS A 394 -12.70 10.06 15.62
N TYR A 395 -11.64 10.62 15.04
CA TYR A 395 -10.77 9.84 14.15
C TYR A 395 -9.88 8.82 14.86
N SER A 396 -9.42 9.13 16.08
CA SER A 396 -8.68 8.16 16.91
C SER A 396 -9.53 6.97 17.38
N GLN A 397 -10.87 7.03 17.23
CA GLN A 397 -11.74 5.88 17.54
C GLN A 397 -11.42 4.69 16.65
N LEU A 398 -10.97 4.91 15.42
CA LEU A 398 -10.57 3.84 14.51
C LEU A 398 -9.49 2.94 15.15
N LEU A 399 -8.49 3.57 15.78
CA LEU A 399 -7.39 2.88 16.46
C LEU A 399 -7.85 2.25 17.77
N LYS A 400 -8.77 2.89 18.51
CA LYS A 400 -9.35 2.34 19.74
C LYS A 400 -10.16 1.07 19.44
N LYS A 401 -10.95 1.06 18.36
CA LYS A 401 -11.72 -0.12 17.93
C LYS A 401 -10.84 -1.26 17.42
N ALA A 402 -9.75 -0.95 16.73
CA ALA A 402 -8.73 -1.95 16.42
C ALA A 402 -8.07 -2.53 17.69
N ASP A 403 -7.79 -1.70 18.69
CA ASP A 403 -7.25 -2.14 19.99
C ASP A 403 -8.24 -3.07 20.73
N ASP A 404 -9.51 -2.68 20.77
CA ASP A 404 -10.61 -3.49 21.33
C ASP A 404 -10.72 -4.84 20.61
N PHE A 405 -10.63 -4.87 19.27
CA PHE A 405 -10.63 -6.10 18.48
C PHE A 405 -9.53 -7.07 18.93
N PHE A 406 -8.27 -6.62 18.98
CA PHE A 406 -7.17 -7.48 19.42
C PHE A 406 -7.35 -7.98 20.86
N GLN A 407 -7.87 -7.14 21.76
CA GLN A 407 -8.11 -7.53 23.16
C GLN A 407 -9.22 -8.57 23.32
N THR A 408 -10.33 -8.36 22.61
CA THR A 408 -11.56 -9.12 22.83
C THR A 408 -11.60 -10.45 22.09
N THR A 409 -10.78 -10.60 21.04
CA THR A 409 -10.70 -11.84 20.24
C THR A 409 -9.60 -12.80 20.70
N GLY A 410 -8.84 -12.45 21.75
CA GLY A 410 -7.75 -13.30 22.24
C GLY A 410 -6.54 -13.35 21.30
N ALA A 411 -6.33 -12.30 20.51
CA ALA A 411 -5.26 -12.24 19.51
C ALA A 411 -3.86 -12.40 20.14
N ASP A 412 -3.06 -13.31 19.58
CA ASP A 412 -1.64 -13.47 19.92
C ASP A 412 -0.83 -12.40 19.16
N PRO A 413 -0.05 -11.54 19.85
CA PRO A 413 0.78 -10.52 19.18
C PRO A 413 1.79 -11.07 18.17
N GLU A 414 2.27 -12.30 18.35
CA GLU A 414 3.16 -12.94 17.38
C GLU A 414 2.40 -13.30 16.08
N LYS A 415 1.11 -13.61 16.20
CA LYS A 415 0.20 -13.98 15.09
C LYS A 415 -0.75 -12.86 14.68
N SER A 416 -0.39 -11.62 14.98
CA SER A 416 -1.19 -10.43 14.67
C SER A 416 -0.43 -9.46 13.78
N LEU A 417 -1.13 -8.75 12.89
CA LEU A 417 -0.56 -7.80 11.95
C LEU A 417 -1.48 -6.59 11.75
N ILE A 418 -0.91 -5.41 11.54
CA ILE A 418 -1.66 -4.21 11.14
C ILE A 418 -1.35 -3.90 9.68
N PHE A 419 -2.38 -3.62 8.89
CA PHE A 419 -2.26 -2.94 7.61
C PHE A 419 -2.82 -1.52 7.72
N VAL A 420 -2.20 -0.59 7.00
CA VAL A 420 -2.78 0.74 6.75
C VAL A 420 -2.99 0.90 5.25
N SER A 421 -4.26 0.94 4.82
CA SER A 421 -4.63 1.34 3.45
C SER A 421 -4.54 2.87 3.39
N CYS A 422 -3.48 3.38 2.77
CA CYS A 422 -3.04 4.76 2.91
C CYS A 422 -3.23 5.52 1.61
N GLY A 423 -4.40 6.14 1.46
CA GLY A 423 -4.64 7.17 0.46
C GLY A 423 -4.28 8.55 0.99
N PHE A 424 -3.76 9.42 0.11
CA PHE A 424 -3.47 10.82 0.47
C PHE A 424 -4.49 11.82 -0.11
N ASP A 425 -5.59 11.34 -0.69
CA ASP A 425 -6.64 12.16 -1.30
C ASP A 425 -7.54 12.89 -0.29
N ALA A 426 -7.51 12.51 0.99
CA ALA A 426 -8.14 13.30 2.04
C ALA A 426 -7.33 14.55 2.40
N CYS A 427 -6.10 14.70 1.87
CA CYS A 427 -5.21 15.81 2.22
C CYS A 427 -5.81 17.16 1.80
N SER A 428 -5.68 18.18 2.63
CA SER A 428 -6.10 19.55 2.29
C SER A 428 -5.33 20.16 1.09
N HIS A 429 -4.22 19.56 0.67
CA HIS A 429 -3.49 19.91 -0.56
C HIS A 429 -3.97 19.19 -1.82
N GLU A 430 -5.01 18.38 -1.72
CA GLU A 430 -5.57 17.62 -2.84
C GLU A 430 -6.30 18.53 -3.85
N LEU A 431 -6.46 18.03 -5.08
CA LEU A 431 -7.24 18.66 -6.13
C LEU A 431 -8.67 18.91 -5.68
N ALA A 432 -9.21 20.08 -6.05
CA ALA A 432 -10.58 20.47 -5.69
C ALA A 432 -11.66 19.51 -6.19
N SER A 433 -11.40 18.77 -7.29
CA SER A 433 -12.31 17.75 -7.82
C SER A 433 -12.44 16.52 -6.92
N MET A 434 -11.38 16.18 -6.19
CA MET A 434 -11.35 15.05 -5.27
C MET A 434 -11.87 15.45 -3.88
N SER A 435 -11.51 16.65 -3.38
CA SER A 435 -12.01 17.18 -2.09
C SER A 435 -13.27 18.08 -2.23
N ARG A 436 -14.20 17.69 -3.11
CA ARG A 436 -15.33 18.55 -3.53
C ARG A 436 -16.32 18.90 -2.40
N HIS A 437 -16.42 18.08 -1.35
CA HIS A 437 -17.32 18.32 -0.21
C HIS A 437 -16.63 19.01 0.97
N LYS A 438 -15.37 19.44 0.81
CA LYS A 438 -14.53 20.04 1.87
C LYS A 438 -14.43 19.17 3.12
N ARG A 439 -14.43 17.85 2.92
CA ARG A 439 -14.10 16.83 3.93
C ARG A 439 -12.66 16.43 3.67
N ASN A 440 -11.76 17.04 4.42
CA ASN A 440 -10.33 16.82 4.29
C ASN A 440 -9.67 16.82 5.66
N VAL A 441 -8.37 16.51 5.65
CA VAL A 441 -7.50 16.46 6.82
C VAL A 441 -6.23 17.27 6.53
N PRO A 442 -5.63 17.93 7.54
CA PRO A 442 -4.35 18.60 7.35
C PRO A 442 -3.23 17.56 7.09
N PRO A 443 -2.12 17.91 6.42
CA PRO A 443 -1.02 16.97 6.21
C PRO A 443 -0.47 16.34 7.50
N THR A 444 -0.51 17.08 8.62
CA THR A 444 -0.13 16.61 9.95
C THR A 444 -0.96 15.41 10.44
N PHE A 445 -2.17 15.22 9.91
CA PHE A 445 -2.99 14.03 10.18
C PHE A 445 -2.25 12.74 9.86
N TYR A 446 -1.65 12.65 8.67
CA TYR A 446 -0.97 11.44 8.22
C TYR A 446 0.20 11.06 9.11
N GLY A 447 0.98 12.06 9.54
CA GLY A 447 2.05 11.84 10.51
C GLY A 447 1.51 11.34 11.84
N ARG A 448 0.56 12.08 12.46
CA ARG A 448 0.04 11.70 13.77
C ARG A 448 -0.65 10.33 13.74
N PHE A 449 -1.39 10.03 12.69
CA PHE A 449 -2.04 8.74 12.50
C PHE A 449 -1.01 7.62 12.37
N ALA A 450 0.07 7.81 11.60
CA ALA A 450 1.17 6.85 11.51
C ALA A 450 1.82 6.58 12.88
N ALA A 451 2.07 7.63 13.67
CA ALA A 451 2.63 7.51 15.01
C ALA A 451 1.71 6.75 15.98
N ASP A 452 0.41 7.04 15.96
CA ASP A 452 -0.57 6.36 16.82
C ASP A 452 -0.80 4.90 16.35
N ALA A 453 -0.79 4.63 15.04
CA ALA A 453 -0.86 3.29 14.47
C ALA A 453 0.39 2.45 14.79
N HIS A 454 1.59 3.04 14.74
CA HIS A 454 2.82 2.40 15.21
C HIS A 454 2.74 2.10 16.70
N THR A 455 2.25 3.04 17.52
CA THR A 455 2.04 2.81 18.95
C THR A 455 1.07 1.64 19.22
N LEU A 456 0.02 1.50 18.40
CA LEU A 456 -0.88 0.34 18.46
C LEU A 456 -0.14 -0.95 18.04
N ALA A 457 0.67 -0.91 16.99
CA ALA A 457 1.44 -2.04 16.50
C ALA A 457 2.42 -2.57 17.56
N GLU A 458 3.13 -1.70 18.26
CA GLU A 458 4.02 -2.04 19.38
C GLU A 458 3.28 -2.82 20.47
N ARG A 459 2.06 -2.39 20.81
CA ARG A 459 1.24 -3.05 21.84
C ARG A 459 0.64 -4.38 21.40
N ARG A 460 0.22 -4.49 20.13
CA ARG A 460 -0.66 -5.59 19.66
C ARG A 460 -0.04 -6.57 18.70
N THR A 461 1.07 -6.22 18.06
CA THR A 461 1.59 -7.00 16.93
C THR A 461 3.10 -7.15 16.94
N LYS A 462 3.76 -6.83 18.07
CA LYS A 462 5.23 -6.78 18.17
C LYS A 462 5.86 -5.78 17.20
N GLY A 463 5.18 -4.65 17.00
CA GLY A 463 5.58 -3.57 16.10
C GLY A 463 5.24 -3.80 14.63
N LYS A 464 4.67 -4.96 14.25
CA LYS A 464 4.42 -5.33 12.85
C LYS A 464 3.30 -4.50 12.23
N ALA A 465 3.64 -3.57 11.34
CA ALA A 465 2.67 -2.85 10.52
C ALA A 465 3.14 -2.63 9.08
N ILE A 466 2.21 -2.73 8.14
CA ILE A 466 2.47 -2.57 6.71
C ILE A 466 1.53 -1.52 6.14
N THR A 467 2.10 -0.45 5.58
CA THR A 467 1.36 0.58 4.87
C THR A 467 1.36 0.28 3.38
N VAL A 468 0.20 0.33 2.75
CA VAL A 468 0.03 0.13 1.31
C VAL A 468 -0.60 1.38 0.72
N LEU A 469 0.00 1.94 -0.34
CA LEU A 469 -0.50 3.12 -1.02
C LEU A 469 -1.85 2.86 -1.72
N GLU A 470 -2.83 3.73 -1.51
CA GLU A 470 -4.13 3.73 -2.21
C GLU A 470 -4.28 5.00 -3.10
N GLY A 471 -5.25 5.87 -2.80
CA GLY A 471 -5.57 7.11 -3.50
C GLY A 471 -4.64 8.29 -3.21
N GLY A 472 -5.02 9.47 -3.70
CA GLY A 472 -4.22 10.71 -3.72
C GLY A 472 -3.73 11.05 -5.11
N TYR A 473 -4.09 12.21 -5.65
CA TYR A 473 -3.99 12.47 -7.10
C TYR A 473 -3.26 13.76 -7.42
N GLY A 474 -3.25 14.70 -6.48
CA GLY A 474 -2.48 15.92 -6.53
C GLY A 474 -1.06 15.68 -6.03
N ASP A 475 -0.07 16.15 -6.78
CA ASP A 475 1.35 15.97 -6.43
C ASP A 475 1.67 16.54 -5.03
N ARG A 476 1.04 17.65 -4.64
CA ARG A 476 1.24 18.25 -3.31
C ARG A 476 0.64 17.39 -2.20
N ALA A 477 -0.54 16.80 -2.41
CA ALA A 477 -1.16 15.90 -1.45
C ALA A 477 -0.29 14.65 -1.23
N LEU A 478 0.12 14.00 -2.32
CA LEU A 478 1.00 12.84 -2.28
C LEU A 478 2.35 13.14 -1.62
N GLN A 479 3.01 14.25 -2.00
CA GLN A 479 4.30 14.65 -1.43
C GLN A 479 4.19 14.94 0.06
N SER A 480 3.26 15.82 0.47
CA SER A 480 3.12 16.20 1.87
C SER A 480 2.59 15.08 2.74
N GLY A 481 1.65 14.28 2.25
CA GLY A 481 1.11 13.13 2.94
C GLY A 481 2.18 12.06 3.17
N ALA A 482 2.90 11.63 2.12
CA ALA A 482 3.96 10.64 2.24
C ALA A 482 5.10 11.12 3.15
N MET A 483 5.47 12.40 3.05
CA MET A 483 6.48 13.00 3.92
C MET A 483 6.05 12.97 5.39
N ALA A 484 4.84 13.45 5.69
CA ALA A 484 4.31 13.48 7.06
C ALA A 484 4.15 12.06 7.62
N TYR A 485 3.60 11.14 6.83
CA TYR A 485 3.38 9.75 7.22
C TYR A 485 4.68 9.02 7.57
N LEU A 486 5.70 9.08 6.70
CA LEU A 486 7.00 8.45 6.98
C LEU A 486 7.66 9.07 8.21
N THR A 487 7.58 10.39 8.38
CA THR A 487 8.09 11.07 9.58
C THR A 487 7.41 10.55 10.85
N GLY A 488 6.09 10.35 10.81
CA GLY A 488 5.30 9.82 11.92
C GLY A 488 5.59 8.35 12.26
N MET A 489 6.07 7.56 11.31
CA MET A 489 6.53 6.19 11.61
C MET A 489 7.73 6.16 12.57
N PHE A 490 8.55 7.22 12.62
CA PHE A 490 9.72 7.30 13.51
C PHE A 490 9.46 8.07 14.80
N LEU A 491 8.53 9.01 14.78
CA LEU A 491 8.21 9.83 15.95
C LEU A 491 7.08 9.15 16.72
N THR A 492 7.40 8.44 17.82
CA THR A 492 6.38 8.00 18.79
C THR A 492 5.56 9.20 19.26
N ALA A 493 4.29 9.02 19.66
CA ALA A 493 3.31 10.09 19.93
C ALA A 493 3.75 11.27 20.84
N GLU A 494 4.86 11.14 21.58
CA GLU A 494 5.47 12.17 22.42
C GLU A 494 6.56 13.02 21.71
N GLY A 495 6.99 12.63 20.51
CA GLY A 495 7.89 13.37 19.64
C GLY A 495 7.14 14.42 18.82
N VAL A 496 7.46 15.69 19.05
CA VAL A 496 6.77 16.87 18.48
C VAL A 496 6.65 16.78 16.95
N MET A 497 5.46 16.48 16.44
CA MET A 497 5.13 16.58 15.00
C MET A 497 4.30 17.83 14.63
N HIS A 498 4.07 18.74 15.57
CA HIS A 498 2.98 19.71 15.44
C HIS A 498 3.37 21.12 15.02
N THR A 499 4.64 21.42 14.72
CA THR A 499 5.07 22.83 14.61
C THR A 499 5.93 23.20 13.41
N GLU A 500 6.58 22.26 12.73
CA GLU A 500 7.47 22.61 11.62
C GLU A 500 6.72 22.69 10.28
N PRO A 501 6.93 23.73 9.45
CA PRO A 501 6.16 23.99 8.24
C PRO A 501 6.59 23.12 7.04
N TRP A 502 7.20 21.95 7.28
CA TRP A 502 7.84 21.11 6.24
C TRP A 502 6.91 20.75 5.08
N TRP A 503 5.62 20.56 5.39
CA TRP A 503 4.58 20.22 4.43
C TRP A 503 3.80 21.43 3.93
N SER A 504 4.15 22.66 4.31
CA SER A 504 3.47 23.86 3.81
C SER A 504 3.62 24.01 2.30
N VAL A 505 2.65 24.66 1.64
CA VAL A 505 2.71 24.91 0.19
C VAL A 505 3.98 25.66 -0.21
N GLU A 506 4.47 26.58 0.63
CA GLU A 506 5.71 27.31 0.40
C GLU A 506 6.93 26.38 0.37
N GLU A 507 7.06 25.49 1.35
CA GLU A 507 8.17 24.52 1.40
C GLU A 507 8.09 23.51 0.25
N LEU A 508 6.90 22.99 -0.07
CA LEU A 508 6.71 22.07 -1.20
C LEU A 508 7.07 22.72 -2.56
N MET A 509 6.89 24.04 -2.71
CA MET A 509 7.30 24.75 -3.91
C MET A 509 8.83 24.82 -4.06
N LYS A 510 9.57 24.86 -2.95
CA LYS A 510 11.04 24.82 -2.97
C LYS A 510 11.52 23.48 -3.52
N VAL A 511 10.94 22.37 -3.06
CA VAL A 511 11.23 21.01 -3.56
C VAL A 511 11.06 20.90 -5.08
N ARG A 512 10.01 21.53 -5.64
CA ARG A 512 9.70 21.48 -7.07
C ARG A 512 10.70 22.23 -7.97
N ILE A 513 11.36 23.27 -7.45
CA ILE A 513 12.33 24.08 -8.22
C ILE A 513 13.65 23.32 -8.46
N PHE A 514 14.03 22.41 -7.56
CA PHE A 514 15.29 21.66 -7.66
C PHE A 514 15.27 20.54 -8.71
N TYR A 515 14.10 20.06 -9.13
CA TYR A 515 13.96 18.99 -10.13
C TYR A 515 13.69 19.51 -11.55
N GLY A 516 14.42 20.56 -11.94
CA GLY A 516 14.26 21.28 -13.20
C GLY A 516 13.96 20.38 -14.40
N PHE A 517 12.77 20.55 -14.98
CA PHE A 517 12.66 20.45 -16.42
C PHE A 517 13.50 21.59 -16.99
N GLY A 518 14.50 21.25 -17.80
CA GLY A 518 15.02 22.20 -18.77
C GLY A 518 13.83 22.74 -19.58
N THR A 519 13.75 24.06 -19.66
CA THR A 519 12.84 24.77 -20.57
C THR A 519 13.00 24.28 -22.00
#